data_AF-Q9USQ0-F1
#
_entry.id   AF-Q9USQ0-F1
#
_cell.length_a   1.000
_cell.length_b   1.000
_cell.length_c   1.000
_cell.angle_alpha   90.00
_cell.angle_beta   90.00
_cell.angle_gamma   90.00
#
_symmetry.space_group_name_H-M   'P 1'
#
loop_
_entity.id
_entity.type
_entity.pdbx_description
1 polymer ?
#
loop_
_entity_poly.entity_id
_entity_poly.type
_entity_poly.pdbx_seq_one_letter_code
_entity_poly.pdbx_strand_id
1 'polypeptide(L)'
;MSSYVPNTLSVYHNLLILEASFRKTYLQLQVRRQKYMAFYVSLLVWNFYFGYRVFYRISKYSLIDLTYKLCLLCGIVTLLLFYFSGLYRTTIVYPSRYVQQVNKAMRFFNIRLVITPVPWFQVRKPLDCGVHLILSSKRFDILVIEGWEAFRSSYFASIHRKNNSIQSNESSESPSSKQN
;
A
#
# COMPACT_ATOMS: atom_id res chain seq x y z
N MET A 1 1.15 -43.45 9.03
CA MET A 1 1.56 -42.25 8.26
C MET A 1 0.35 -41.33 8.13
N SER A 2 0.51 -40.04 8.48
CA SER A 2 -0.47 -38.95 8.36
C SER A 2 -1.70 -38.93 9.28
N SER A 3 -1.50 -38.85 10.61
CA SER A 3 -2.58 -38.53 11.58
C SER A 3 -2.43 -37.12 12.20
N TYR A 4 -1.53 -36.28 11.67
CA TYR A 4 -1.30 -34.91 12.16
C TYR A 4 -2.19 -33.86 11.47
N VAL A 5 -3.28 -34.27 10.79
CA VAL A 5 -4.12 -33.41 9.95
C VAL A 5 -5.12 -32.49 10.71
N PRO A 6 -5.68 -32.81 11.90
CA PRO A 6 -6.66 -31.90 12.51
C PRO A 6 -6.04 -30.61 13.05
N ASN A 7 -4.78 -30.66 13.49
CA ASN A 7 -4.07 -29.49 14.01
C ASN A 7 -3.53 -28.58 12.89
N THR A 8 -3.30 -29.10 11.68
CA THR A 8 -2.74 -28.29 10.58
C THR A 8 -3.77 -27.35 9.97
N LEU A 9 -5.05 -27.73 9.91
CA LEU A 9 -6.08 -26.86 9.36
C LEU A 9 -6.26 -25.57 10.18
N SER A 10 -6.27 -25.67 11.51
CA SER A 10 -6.34 -24.50 12.40
C SER A 10 -5.09 -23.63 12.28
N VAL A 11 -3.90 -24.24 12.12
CA VAL A 11 -2.65 -23.52 11.84
C VAL A 11 -2.72 -22.79 10.51
N TYR A 12 -3.20 -23.41 9.43
CA TYR A 12 -3.37 -22.74 8.14
C TYR A 12 -4.39 -21.60 8.23
N HIS A 13 -5.50 -21.78 8.94
CA HIS A 13 -6.46 -20.71 9.15
C HIS A 13 -5.84 -19.53 9.92
N ASN A 14 -5.07 -19.81 10.97
CA ASN A 14 -4.33 -18.83 11.75
C ASN A 14 -3.27 -18.08 10.92
N LEU A 15 -2.58 -18.78 10.02
CA LEU A 15 -1.65 -18.16 9.07
C LEU A 15 -2.37 -17.27 8.07
N LEU A 16 -3.57 -17.67 7.62
CA LEU A 16 -4.36 -16.91 6.66
C LEU A 16 -4.92 -15.62 7.29
N ILE A 17 -5.43 -15.68 8.52
CA ILE A 17 -5.89 -14.48 9.24
C ILE A 17 -4.71 -13.54 9.54
N LEU A 18 -3.54 -14.09 9.86
CA LEU A 18 -2.31 -13.32 10.03
C LEU A 18 -1.90 -12.64 8.72
N GLU A 19 -1.96 -13.35 7.59
CA GLU A 19 -1.70 -12.80 6.25
C GLU A 19 -2.63 -11.65 5.93
N ALA A 20 -3.93 -11.86 6.15
CA ALA A 20 -4.96 -10.86 5.90
C ALA A 20 -4.74 -9.61 6.77
N SER A 21 -4.29 -9.79 8.02
CA SER A 21 -4.02 -8.70 8.95
C SER A 21 -2.83 -7.86 8.47
N PHE A 22 -1.71 -8.51 8.09
CA PHE A 22 -0.56 -7.81 7.53
C PHE A 22 -0.87 -7.13 6.19
N ARG A 23 -1.65 -7.78 5.32
CA ARG A 23 -2.10 -7.20 4.05
C ARG A 23 -2.92 -5.94 4.28
N LYS A 24 -3.86 -5.95 5.22
CA LYS A 24 -4.67 -4.77 5.58
C LYS A 24 -3.79 -3.61 6.02
N THR A 25 -2.85 -3.84 6.94
CA THR A 25 -1.93 -2.80 7.41
C THR A 25 -1.06 -2.25 6.27
N TYR A 26 -0.55 -3.13 5.41
CA TYR A 26 0.27 -2.73 4.27
C TYR A 26 -0.52 -1.86 3.27
N LEU A 27 -1.76 -2.23 2.95
CA LEU A 27 -2.61 -1.46 2.03
C LEU A 27 -2.97 -0.09 2.60
N GLN A 28 -3.32 -0.02 3.89
CA GLN A 28 -3.58 1.25 4.57
C GLN A 28 -2.36 2.18 4.51
N LEU A 29 -1.16 1.62 4.68
CA LEU A 29 0.09 2.36 4.59
C LEU A 29 0.34 2.90 3.18
N GLN A 30 0.05 2.10 2.14
CA GLN A 30 0.24 2.52 0.75
C GLN A 30 -0.70 3.65 0.32
N VAL A 31 -1.99 3.57 0.69
CA VAL A 31 -2.97 4.64 0.39
C VAL A 31 -2.59 5.94 1.09
N ARG A 32 -2.17 5.83 2.36
CA ARG A 32 -1.69 6.98 3.13
C ARG A 32 -0.48 7.63 2.45
N ARG A 33 0.48 6.82 2.03
CA ARG A 33 1.68 7.29 1.32
C ARG A 33 1.35 8.06 0.04
N GLN A 34 0.44 7.53 -0.79
CA GLN A 34 0.09 8.19 -2.06
C GLN A 34 -0.53 9.57 -1.84
N LYS A 35 -1.46 9.70 -0.88
CA LYS A 35 -2.11 10.97 -0.56
C LYS A 35 -1.10 12.05 -0.13
N TYR A 36 -0.19 11.69 0.77
CA TYR A 36 0.82 12.63 1.27
C TYR A 36 1.91 12.96 0.25
N MET A 37 2.31 11.99 -0.57
CA MET A 37 3.26 12.24 -1.67
C MET A 37 2.68 13.19 -2.71
N ALA A 38 1.41 12.99 -3.10
CA ALA A 38 0.74 13.88 -4.03
C ALA A 38 0.64 15.31 -3.47
N PHE A 39 0.29 15.45 -2.19
CA PHE A 39 0.25 16.74 -1.52
C PHE A 39 1.63 17.42 -1.47
N TYR A 40 2.68 16.69 -1.12
CA TYR A 40 4.04 17.21 -1.07
C TYR A 40 4.54 17.66 -2.44
N VAL A 41 4.33 16.84 -3.48
CA VAL A 41 4.71 17.20 -4.86
C VAL A 41 3.93 18.44 -5.33
N SER A 42 2.64 18.54 -5.00
CA SER A 42 1.84 19.73 -5.29
C SER A 42 2.40 20.99 -4.61
N LEU A 43 2.78 20.91 -3.33
CA LEU A 43 3.44 22.03 -2.62
C LEU A 43 4.79 22.40 -3.22
N LEU A 44 5.54 21.41 -3.70
CA LEU A 44 6.84 21.62 -4.32
C LEU A 44 6.68 22.34 -5.67
N VAL A 45 5.76 21.89 -6.52
CA VAL A 45 5.40 22.55 -7.79
C VAL A 45 4.90 23.99 -7.55
N TRP A 46 4.05 24.18 -6.53
CA TRP A 46 3.59 25.51 -6.12
C TRP A 46 4.76 26.43 -5.76
N ASN A 47 5.65 25.99 -4.87
CA ASN A 47 6.82 26.78 -4.46
C ASN A 47 7.74 27.11 -5.65
N PHE A 48 8.00 26.15 -6.54
CA PHE A 48 8.83 26.39 -7.73
C PHE A 48 8.16 27.38 -8.71
N TYR A 49 6.84 27.29 -8.91
CA TYR A 49 6.11 28.20 -9.78
C TYR A 49 6.14 29.65 -9.27
N PHE A 50 5.86 29.88 -7.98
CA PHE A 50 5.91 31.21 -7.39
C PHE A 50 7.35 31.74 -7.29
N GLY A 51 8.31 30.88 -6.91
CA GLY A 51 9.74 31.23 -6.93
C GLY A 51 10.21 31.67 -8.30
N TYR A 52 9.90 30.91 -9.35
CA TYR A 52 10.23 31.26 -10.72
C TYR A 52 9.59 32.58 -11.16
N ARG A 53 8.32 32.82 -10.83
CA ARG A 53 7.62 34.08 -11.12
C ARG A 53 8.30 35.28 -10.44
N VAL A 54 8.72 35.14 -9.18
CA VAL A 54 9.41 36.20 -8.43
C VAL A 54 10.78 36.52 -9.04
N PHE A 55 11.56 35.50 -9.42
CA PHE A 55 12.88 35.72 -10.02
C PHE A 55 12.81 36.23 -11.48
N TYR A 56 11.90 35.72 -12.30
CA TYR A 56 11.85 36.03 -13.73
C TYR A 56 11.10 37.34 -14.06
N ARG A 57 10.35 37.91 -13.10
CA ARG A 57 9.59 39.16 -13.28
C ARG A 57 9.74 40.06 -12.04
N ILE A 58 10.80 40.87 -11.98
CA ILE A 58 10.80 42.04 -11.10
C ILE A 58 9.82 43.07 -11.69
N SER A 59 8.54 42.92 -11.35
CA SER A 59 7.46 43.78 -11.83
C SER A 59 7.60 45.19 -11.25
N LYS A 60 7.30 46.22 -12.05
CA LYS A 60 7.25 47.61 -11.55
C LYS A 60 6.09 47.86 -10.58
N TYR A 61 5.07 46.99 -10.58
CA TYR A 61 3.92 47.13 -9.70
C TYR A 61 4.22 46.53 -8.32
N SER A 62 4.42 47.41 -7.33
CA SER A 62 4.77 47.02 -5.96
C SER A 62 3.77 46.06 -5.31
N LEU A 63 2.46 46.20 -5.56
CA LEU A 63 1.43 45.33 -4.98
C LEU A 63 1.51 43.90 -5.50
N ILE A 64 1.82 43.73 -6.78
CA ILE A 64 1.91 42.42 -7.43
C ILE A 64 3.17 41.71 -6.93
N ASP A 65 4.29 42.43 -6.84
CA ASP A 65 5.54 41.92 -6.25
C ASP A 65 5.36 41.50 -4.79
N LEU A 66 4.68 42.33 -3.97
CA LEU A 66 4.35 42.00 -2.58
C LEU A 66 3.49 40.72 -2.50
N THR A 67 2.45 40.61 -3.33
CA THR A 67 1.54 39.46 -3.34
C THR A 67 2.28 38.16 -3.64
N TYR A 68 3.19 38.16 -4.63
CA TYR A 68 3.98 36.97 -4.96
C TYR A 68 4.97 36.61 -3.84
N LYS A 69 5.59 37.60 -3.20
CA LYS A 69 6.48 37.39 -2.05
C LYS A 69 5.74 36.78 -0.86
N LEU A 70 4.54 37.26 -0.52
CA LEU A 70 3.71 36.67 0.54
C LEU A 70 3.28 35.24 0.19
N CYS A 71 2.84 35.00 -1.04
CA CYS A 71 2.44 33.67 -1.48
C CYS A 71 3.62 32.67 -1.40
N LEU A 72 4.81 33.11 -1.82
CA LEU A 72 6.04 32.33 -1.73
C LEU A 72 6.39 32.04 -0.26
N LEU A 73 6.38 33.05 0.62
CA LEU A 73 6.66 32.88 2.04
C LEU A 73 5.68 31.91 2.70
N CYS A 74 4.38 32.04 2.42
CA CYS A 74 3.35 31.11 2.89
C CYS A 74 3.60 29.68 2.39
N GLY A 75 4.00 29.53 1.12
CA GLY A 75 4.40 28.25 0.54
C GLY A 75 5.60 27.61 1.23
N ILE A 76 6.64 28.40 1.53
CA ILE A 76 7.85 27.92 2.24
C ILE A 76 7.49 27.51 3.67
N VAL A 77 6.74 28.34 4.40
CA VAL A 77 6.34 28.04 5.79
C VAL A 77 5.53 26.75 5.83
N THR A 78 4.57 26.58 4.91
CA THR A 78 3.76 25.35 4.81
C THR A 78 4.63 24.14 4.48
N LEU A 79 5.59 24.28 3.55
CA LEU A 79 6.52 23.21 3.19
C LEU A 79 7.42 22.80 4.36
N LEU A 80 7.94 23.77 5.12
CA LEU A 80 8.73 23.52 6.33
C LEU A 80 7.90 22.79 7.38
N LEU A 81 6.67 23.25 7.63
CA LEU A 81 5.77 22.65 8.60
C LEU A 81 5.45 21.20 8.22
N PHE A 82 5.23 20.92 6.94
CA PHE A 82 5.04 19.56 6.43
C PHE A 82 6.31 18.70 6.58
N TYR A 83 7.49 19.27 6.31
CA TYR A 83 8.76 18.58 6.48
C TYR A 83 9.03 18.22 7.96
N PHE A 84 8.84 19.20 8.86
CA PHE A 84 9.00 19.04 10.31
C PHE A 84 7.93 18.18 10.95
N SER A 85 6.71 18.15 10.41
CA SER A 85 5.64 17.21 10.81
C SER A 85 6.12 15.75 10.72
N GLY A 86 7.24 15.48 10.04
CA GLY A 86 7.88 14.16 10.03
C GLY A 86 7.13 13.17 9.15
N LEU A 87 6.05 13.62 8.50
CA LEU A 87 5.29 12.84 7.52
C LEU A 87 6.21 12.34 6.40
N TYR A 88 7.23 13.11 6.02
CA TYR A 88 8.24 12.68 5.06
C TYR A 88 9.03 11.44 5.55
N ARG A 89 9.61 11.52 6.76
CA ARG A 89 10.40 10.42 7.37
C ARG A 89 9.54 9.17 7.54
N THR A 90 8.33 9.34 8.08
CA THR A 90 7.39 8.25 8.37
C THR A 90 6.77 7.64 7.12
N THR A 91 6.82 8.30 5.97
CA THR A 91 6.17 7.77 4.76
C THR A 91 7.15 7.03 3.83
N ILE A 92 8.39 7.50 3.70
CA ILE A 92 9.37 6.92 2.76
C ILE A 92 10.14 5.77 3.40
N VAL A 93 10.61 5.95 4.64
CA VAL A 93 11.51 4.98 5.30
C VAL A 93 10.73 3.87 5.99
N TYR A 94 9.48 4.15 6.38
CA TYR A 94 8.67 3.24 7.19
C TYR A 94 8.34 1.89 6.52
N PRO A 95 8.08 1.76 5.20
CA PRO A 95 7.84 0.44 4.60
C PRO A 95 8.99 -0.54 4.84
N SER A 96 10.24 -0.09 4.68
CA SER A 96 11.43 -0.90 4.95
C SER A 96 11.52 -1.25 6.44
N ARG A 97 11.28 -0.27 7.32
CA ARG A 97 11.31 -0.47 8.77
C ARG A 97 10.20 -1.38 9.28
N TYR A 98 9.01 -1.27 8.73
CA TYR A 98 7.85 -2.10 9.05
C TYR A 98 8.15 -3.55 8.73
N VAL A 99 8.68 -3.83 7.54
CA VAL A 99 9.07 -5.19 7.14
C VAL A 99 10.19 -5.73 8.00
N GLN A 100 11.18 -4.90 8.36
CA GLN A 100 12.25 -5.28 9.29
C GLN A 100 11.71 -5.61 10.69
N GLN A 101 10.81 -4.80 11.23
CA GLN A 101 10.20 -5.00 12.54
C GLN A 101 9.33 -6.26 12.55
N VAL A 102 8.50 -6.45 11.52
CA VAL A 102 7.67 -7.64 11.39
C VAL A 102 8.52 -8.87 11.18
N ASN A 103 9.56 -8.84 10.32
CA ASN A 103 10.48 -9.97 10.18
C ASN A 103 11.25 -10.28 11.47
N LYS A 104 11.55 -9.28 12.30
CA LYS A 104 12.17 -9.49 13.63
C LYS A 104 11.20 -10.21 14.58
N ALA A 105 9.92 -9.83 14.59
CA ALA A 105 8.89 -10.51 15.38
C ALA A 105 8.57 -11.92 14.83
N MET A 106 8.49 -12.07 13.51
CA MET A 106 8.17 -13.32 12.83
C MET A 106 9.33 -14.32 12.85
N ARG A 107 10.55 -13.88 13.14
CA ARG A 107 11.70 -14.76 13.37
C ARG A 107 11.45 -15.74 14.51
N PHE A 108 10.74 -15.34 15.57
CA PHE A 108 10.37 -16.25 16.66
C PHE A 108 9.41 -17.36 16.19
N PHE A 109 8.53 -17.05 15.24
CA PHE A 109 7.62 -18.01 14.61
C PHE A 109 8.24 -18.76 13.43
N ASN A 110 9.49 -18.47 13.03
CA ASN A 110 10.13 -19.00 11.82
C ASN A 110 9.32 -18.76 10.53
N ILE A 111 8.63 -17.62 10.44
CA ILE A 111 7.90 -17.21 9.26
C ILE A 111 8.55 -15.94 8.70
N ARG A 112 8.52 -15.76 7.39
CA ARG A 112 9.03 -14.56 6.70
C ARG A 112 7.92 -13.88 5.94
N LEU A 113 7.92 -12.55 6.00
CA LEU A 113 6.97 -11.71 5.30
C LEU A 113 7.63 -11.20 4.01
N VAL A 114 7.07 -11.58 2.87
CA VAL A 114 7.54 -11.15 1.56
C VAL A 114 6.54 -10.19 0.95
N ILE A 115 7.08 -9.09 0.43
CA ILE A 115 6.30 -8.07 -0.26
C ILE A 115 6.27 -8.42 -1.73
N THR A 116 5.07 -8.49 -2.30
CA THR A 116 4.89 -8.54 -3.74
C THR A 116 4.70 -7.10 -4.23
N PRO A 117 5.69 -6.50 -4.92
CA PRO A 117 5.55 -5.15 -5.44
C PRO A 117 4.43 -5.11 -6.47
N VAL A 118 3.51 -4.15 -6.33
CA VAL A 118 2.50 -3.88 -7.36
C VAL A 118 2.97 -2.75 -8.26
N PRO A 119 2.88 -2.91 -9.59
CA PRO A 119 3.06 -1.80 -10.50
C PRO A 119 1.94 -0.78 -10.25
N TRP A 120 2.32 0.50 -10.20
CA TRP A 120 1.42 1.60 -9.84
C TRP A 120 0.25 1.79 -10.82
N PHE A 121 0.40 1.33 -12.07
CA PHE A 121 -0.58 1.45 -13.15
C PHE A 121 -1.56 0.26 -13.25
N GLN A 122 -1.51 -0.72 -12.34
CA GLN A 122 -2.36 -1.91 -12.49
C GLN A 122 -3.83 -1.63 -12.11
N VAL A 123 -4.71 -1.62 -13.12
CA VAL A 123 -6.17 -1.38 -12.96
C VAL A 123 -6.82 -2.41 -12.03
N ARG A 124 -6.42 -3.69 -12.14
CA ARG A 124 -6.86 -4.76 -11.23
C ARG A 124 -5.75 -5.06 -10.23
N LYS A 125 -5.94 -4.67 -8.97
CA LYS A 125 -5.05 -5.13 -7.89
C LYS A 125 -5.24 -6.65 -7.76
N PRO A 126 -4.24 -7.49 -8.04
CA PRO A 126 -4.37 -8.93 -7.82
C PRO A 126 -4.64 -9.13 -6.33
N LEU A 127 -5.47 -10.09 -5.93
CA LEU A 127 -5.71 -10.29 -4.50
C LEU A 127 -4.44 -10.71 -3.75
N ASP A 128 -3.52 -11.33 -4.49
CA ASP A 128 -2.15 -11.66 -4.07
C ASP A 128 -1.26 -10.42 -3.88
N CYS A 129 -1.80 -9.21 -4.09
CA CYS A 129 -1.05 -7.98 -3.92
C CYS A 129 -0.65 -7.70 -2.46
N GLY A 130 0.50 -7.04 -2.35
CA GLY A 130 1.01 -6.51 -1.10
C GLY A 130 1.90 -7.51 -0.42
N VAL A 131 1.33 -8.42 0.36
CA VAL A 131 2.08 -9.21 1.34
C VAL A 131 1.62 -10.66 1.30
N HIS A 132 2.59 -11.58 1.25
CA HIS A 132 2.36 -13.00 1.44
C HIS A 132 3.34 -13.57 2.47
N LEU A 133 2.91 -14.62 3.18
CA LEU A 133 3.75 -15.30 4.17
C LEU A 133 4.44 -16.50 3.53
N ILE A 134 5.74 -16.64 3.82
CA ILE A 134 6.55 -17.80 3.48
C ILE A 134 7.00 -18.46 4.78
N LEU A 135 6.68 -19.74 4.94
CA LEU A 135 7.10 -20.53 6.09
C LEU A 135 8.57 -20.93 5.91
N SER A 136 9.39 -20.79 6.95
CA SER A 136 10.76 -21.29 6.90
C SER A 136 10.80 -22.81 7.06
N SER A 137 11.55 -23.47 6.17
CA SER A 137 11.82 -24.92 6.20
C SER A 137 12.53 -25.42 7.47
N LYS A 138 12.98 -24.52 8.36
CA LYS A 138 13.67 -24.91 9.60
C LYS A 138 12.77 -25.55 10.65
N ARG A 139 11.47 -25.21 10.67
CA ARG A 139 10.51 -25.69 11.68
C ARG A 139 9.39 -26.52 11.08
N PHE A 140 9.01 -26.22 9.84
CA PHE A 140 7.91 -26.88 9.17
C PHE A 140 8.45 -27.87 8.15
N ASP A 141 7.91 -29.09 8.17
CA ASP A 141 8.20 -30.08 7.15
C ASP A 141 7.78 -29.57 5.77
N ILE A 142 8.47 -30.05 4.73
CA ILE A 142 8.18 -29.67 3.34
C ILE A 142 6.71 -29.91 2.96
N LEU A 143 6.10 -30.99 3.47
CA LEU A 143 4.70 -31.33 3.24
C LEU A 143 3.72 -30.29 3.84
N VAL A 144 4.09 -29.67 4.97
CA VAL A 144 3.28 -28.62 5.61
C VAL A 144 3.41 -27.32 4.83
N ILE A 145 4.59 -27.03 4.27
CA ILE A 145 4.83 -25.86 3.43
C ILE A 145 4.04 -25.98 2.13
N GLU A 146 4.14 -27.13 1.45
CA GLU A 146 3.37 -27.42 0.23
C GLU A 146 1.86 -27.43 0.51
N GLY A 147 1.43 -28.05 1.61
CA GLY A 147 0.03 -28.02 2.05
C GLY A 147 -0.48 -26.60 2.32
N TRP A 148 0.34 -25.74 2.93
CA TRP A 148 0.03 -24.33 3.11
C TRP A 148 -0.10 -23.60 1.77
N GLU A 149 0.84 -23.78 0.85
CA GLU A 149 0.80 -23.13 -0.46
C GLU A 149 -0.40 -23.59 -1.31
N ALA A 150 -0.75 -24.87 -1.23
CA ALA A 150 -1.95 -25.44 -1.86
C ALA A 150 -3.25 -24.89 -1.24
N PHE A 151 -3.33 -24.83 0.10
CA PHE A 151 -4.48 -24.26 0.79
C PHE A 151 -4.65 -22.76 0.49
N ARG A 152 -3.54 -22.03 0.47
CA ARG A 152 -3.54 -20.59 0.17
C ARG A 152 -3.94 -20.31 -1.28
N SER A 153 -3.38 -21.04 -2.23
CA SER A 153 -3.70 -20.86 -3.66
C SER A 153 -5.15 -21.21 -3.97
N SER A 154 -5.69 -22.29 -3.40
CA SER A 154 -7.11 -22.63 -3.53
C SER A 154 -8.02 -21.59 -2.89
N TYR A 155 -7.66 -21.03 -1.73
CA TYR A 155 -8.38 -19.92 -1.11
C TYR A 155 -8.44 -18.70 -2.02
N PHE A 156 -7.30 -18.21 -2.55
CA PHE A 156 -7.29 -17.05 -3.44
C PHE A 156 -7.97 -17.31 -4.79
N ALA A 157 -7.83 -18.52 -5.34
CA ALA A 157 -8.55 -18.92 -6.55
C ALA A 157 -10.06 -18.84 -6.36
N SER A 158 -10.57 -19.23 -5.17
CA SER A 158 -12.00 -19.14 -4.85
C SER A 158 -12.49 -17.68 -4.81
N ILE A 159 -11.68 -16.76 -4.25
CA ILE A 159 -12.04 -15.34 -4.21
C ILE A 159 -11.98 -14.72 -5.61
N HIS A 160 -11.01 -15.10 -6.44
CA HIS A 160 -10.93 -14.65 -7.82
C HIS A 160 -12.16 -15.06 -8.63
N ARG A 161 -12.61 -16.31 -8.49
CA ARG A 161 -13.85 -16.79 -9.13
C ARG A 161 -15.06 -15.98 -8.65
N LYS A 162 -15.18 -15.75 -7.35
CA LYS A 162 -16.28 -14.97 -6.76
C LYS A 162 -16.30 -13.52 -7.26
N ASN A 163 -15.14 -12.85 -7.31
CA ASN A 163 -15.04 -11.48 -7.79
C ASN A 163 -15.36 -11.39 -9.29
N ASN A 164 -14.92 -12.38 -10.08
CA ASN A 164 -15.24 -12.44 -11.50
C ASN A 164 -16.74 -12.67 -11.74
N SER A 165 -17.40 -13.51 -10.93
CA SER A 165 -18.85 -13.71 -11.03
C SER A 165 -19.66 -12.47 -10.62
N ILE A 166 -19.18 -11.72 -9.60
CA ILE A 166 -19.81 -10.45 -9.21
C ILE A 166 -19.69 -9.45 -10.36
N GLN A 167 -18.50 -9.35 -10.96
CA GLN A 167 -18.27 -8.45 -12.09
C GLN A 167 -19.10 -8.81 -13.34
N SER A 168 -19.29 -10.10 -13.64
CA SER A 168 -20.16 -10.51 -14.74
C SER A 168 -21.63 -10.18 -14.49
N ASN A 169 -22.07 -10.25 -13.23
CA ASN A 169 -23.43 -9.88 -12.85
C ASN A 169 -23.65 -8.36 -12.97
N GLU A 170 -22.73 -7.54 -12.48
CA GLU A 170 -22.79 -6.06 -12.64
C GLU A 170 -22.79 -5.63 -14.12
N SER A 171 -22.06 -6.36 -14.97
CA SER A 171 -22.01 -6.09 -16.41
C SER A 171 -23.31 -6.44 -17.12
N SER A 172 -24.02 -7.48 -16.66
CA SER A 172 -25.32 -7.90 -17.21
C SER A 172 -26.48 -6.99 -16.78
N GLU A 173 -26.41 -6.38 -15.59
CA GLU A 173 -27.43 -5.46 -15.10
C GLU A 173 -27.38 -4.07 -15.76
N SER A 174 -26.17 -3.58 -16.07
CA SER A 174 -25.97 -2.26 -16.67
C SER A 174 -26.75 -1.97 -17.97
N PRO A 175 -26.94 -2.91 -18.92
CA PRO A 175 -27.77 -2.66 -20.11
C PRO A 175 -29.28 -2.58 -19.82
N SER A 176 -29.82 -3.33 -18.85
CA SER A 176 -31.26 -3.30 -18.54
C SER A 176 -31.70 -2.00 -17.85
N SER A 177 -30.84 -1.41 -17.02
CA SER A 177 -31.18 -0.18 -16.29
C SER A 177 -31.41 1.05 -17.19
N LYS A 178 -30.95 1.05 -18.45
CA LYS A 178 -31.14 2.19 -19.36
C LYS A 178 -32.43 2.12 -20.18
N GLN A 179 -33.19 1.04 -20.07
CA GLN A 179 -34.38 0.82 -20.89
C GLN A 179 -35.69 1.11 -20.14
N ASN A 180 -35.61 1.58 -18.89
CA ASN A 180 -36.72 2.09 -18.10
C ASN A 180 -36.58 3.60 -17.85
#